data_AF-A0A0J8V7N5-F1
#
_entry.id   AF-A0A0J8V7N5-F1
#
_cell.length_a   1.000
_cell.length_b   1.000
_cell.length_c   1.000
_cell.angle_alpha   90.00
_cell.angle_beta   90.00
_cell.angle_gamma   90.00
#
_symmetry.space_group_name_H-M   'P 1'
#
loop_
_entity.id
_entity.type
_entity.pdbx_description
1 polymer ?
#
loop_
_entity_poly.entity_id
_entity_poly.type
_entity_poly.pdbx_seq_one_letter_code
_entity_poly.pdbx_strand_id
1 'polypeptide(L)'
;MTESDSLYVKANTYQAPQFSVGKDKQVKVKASLQGGNPIEAYILDEEDYRQWVATTQNGDFGNASLVYIKSITPLNGVHETDWFALAEGNYHILFENTAFSAIKPTLAGETSSVSYSVLTQAVPAKSE
;
A
#
# COMPACT_ATOMS: atom_id res chain seq x y z
N MET A 1 6.00 17.16 0.20
CA MET A 1 7.14 16.23 0.34
C MET A 1 6.87 15.07 -0.60
N THR A 2 7.91 14.53 -1.24
CA THR A 2 7.80 13.35 -2.10
C THR A 2 8.70 12.28 -1.52
N GLU A 3 8.09 11.22 -0.98
CA GLU A 3 8.83 9.99 -0.66
C GLU A 3 8.71 9.06 -1.86
N SER A 4 9.80 8.43 -2.29
CA SER A 4 9.79 7.47 -3.38
C SER A 4 10.83 6.39 -3.13
N ASP A 5 10.43 5.15 -3.37
CA ASP A 5 11.34 4.00 -3.28
C ASP A 5 10.89 2.87 -4.22
N SER A 6 11.71 1.84 -4.33
CA SER A 6 11.43 0.59 -5.04
C SER A 6 11.66 -0.61 -4.15
N LEU A 7 10.82 -1.63 -4.29
CA LEU A 7 10.85 -2.82 -3.46
C LEU A 7 10.51 -4.08 -4.26
N TYR A 8 10.84 -5.21 -3.68
CA TYR A 8 10.54 -6.54 -4.22
C TYR A 8 9.58 -7.27 -3.28
N VAL A 9 8.46 -7.75 -3.82
CA VAL A 9 7.46 -8.53 -3.08
C VAL A 9 7.48 -9.96 -3.60
N LYS A 10 8.03 -10.87 -2.79
CA LYS A 10 8.08 -12.31 -3.11
C LYS A 10 6.69 -12.92 -2.95
N ALA A 11 6.46 -14.04 -3.64
CA ALA A 11 5.28 -14.85 -3.48
C ALA A 11 5.09 -15.27 -2.01
N ASN A 12 3.86 -15.18 -1.53
CA ASN A 12 3.46 -15.43 -0.14
C ASN A 12 4.16 -14.48 0.86
N THR A 13 4.44 -13.24 0.45
CA THR A 13 4.97 -12.19 1.32
C THR A 13 4.33 -10.83 1.01
N TYR A 14 4.60 -9.86 1.88
CA TYR A 14 4.23 -8.46 1.67
C TYR A 14 5.40 -7.55 2.07
N GLN A 15 5.34 -6.30 1.62
CA GLN A 15 6.19 -5.19 2.07
C GLN A 15 5.27 -4.03 2.46
N ALA A 16 5.61 -3.32 3.54
CA ALA A 16 4.77 -2.26 4.07
C ALA A 16 5.58 -1.01 4.47
N PRO A 17 6.20 -0.31 3.49
CA PRO A 17 6.86 0.97 3.76
C PRO A 17 5.93 1.93 4.50
N GLN A 18 6.50 2.60 5.50
CA GLN A 18 5.82 3.60 6.32
C GLN A 18 6.05 5.00 5.75
N PHE A 19 5.06 5.87 5.87
CA PHE A 19 5.17 7.31 5.66
C PHE A 19 4.42 8.08 6.75
N SER A 20 4.80 9.33 7.00
CA SER A 20 4.12 10.18 7.98
C SER A 20 3.39 11.34 7.31
N VAL A 21 2.21 11.66 7.82
CA VAL A 21 1.39 12.77 7.34
C VAL A 21 1.29 13.82 8.45
N GLY A 22 1.70 15.05 8.14
CA GLY A 22 1.50 16.18 9.03
C GLY A 22 0.08 16.74 8.97
N LYS A 23 -0.24 17.64 9.90
CA LYS A 23 -1.55 18.29 9.97
C LYS A 23 -1.97 18.98 8.65
N ASP A 24 -3.27 18.91 8.35
CA ASP A 24 -3.93 19.59 7.22
C ASP A 24 -3.29 19.29 5.86
N LYS A 25 -2.98 18.00 5.62
CA LYS A 25 -2.42 17.52 4.35
C LYS A 25 -3.38 16.64 3.57
N GLN A 26 -3.28 16.74 2.26
CA GLN A 26 -3.78 15.73 1.33
C GLN A 26 -2.63 14.90 0.82
N VAL A 27 -2.92 13.64 0.53
CA VAL A 27 -1.99 12.64 0.05
C VAL A 27 -2.46 12.11 -1.31
N LYS A 28 -1.50 11.84 -2.18
CA LYS A 28 -1.67 11.04 -3.40
C LYS A 28 -0.60 9.97 -3.40
N VAL A 29 -1.01 8.73 -3.66
CA VAL A 29 -0.07 7.61 -3.79
C VAL A 29 -0.04 7.20 -5.25
N LYS A 30 1.18 7.09 -5.79
CA LYS A 30 1.44 6.53 -7.10
C LYS A 30 2.25 5.26 -6.92
N ALA A 31 1.83 4.18 -7.56
CA ALA A 31 2.52 2.90 -7.56
C ALA A 31 2.70 2.39 -8.99
N SER A 32 3.78 1.68 -9.24
CA SER A 32 4.07 1.09 -10.55
C SER A 32 4.63 -0.30 -10.40
N LEU A 33 4.01 -1.28 -11.06
CA LEU A 33 4.62 -2.59 -11.28
C LEU A 33 5.70 -2.44 -12.36
N GLN A 34 6.96 -2.70 -11.99
CA GLN A 34 8.12 -2.65 -12.89
C GLN A 34 8.38 -4.01 -13.55
N GLY A 35 7.96 -5.10 -12.90
CA GLY A 35 8.08 -6.45 -13.42
C GLY A 35 7.51 -7.49 -12.44
N GLY A 36 7.30 -8.71 -12.94
CA GLY A 36 6.65 -9.79 -12.20
C GLY A 36 5.14 -9.80 -12.38
N ASN A 37 4.43 -10.43 -11.45
CA ASN A 37 2.97 -10.59 -11.54
C ASN A 37 2.21 -9.41 -10.94
N PRO A 38 0.95 -9.19 -11.37
CA PRO A 38 0.06 -8.28 -10.69
C PRO A 38 0.01 -8.57 -9.19
N ILE A 39 -0.02 -7.51 -8.38
CA ILE A 39 -0.15 -7.60 -6.92
C ILE A 39 -1.24 -6.64 -6.45
N GLU A 40 -1.48 -6.59 -5.16
CA GLU A 40 -2.39 -5.63 -4.53
C GLU A 40 -1.59 -4.62 -3.69
N ALA A 41 -2.08 -3.38 -3.66
CA ALA A 41 -1.53 -2.34 -2.78
C ALA A 41 -2.65 -1.67 -1.99
N TYR A 42 -2.46 -1.53 -0.68
CA TYR A 42 -3.43 -0.93 0.24
C TYR A 42 -2.77 0.14 1.09
N ILE A 43 -3.48 1.25 1.31
CA ILE A 43 -3.05 2.30 2.23
C ILE A 43 -3.76 2.07 3.56
N LEU A 44 -2.98 1.90 4.62
CA LEU A 44 -3.42 1.55 5.97
C LEU A 44 -2.98 2.64 6.93
N ASP A 45 -3.75 2.86 7.99
CA ASP A 45 -3.21 3.50 9.17
C ASP A 45 -2.36 2.52 10.01
N GLU A 46 -1.70 3.05 11.03
CA GLU A 46 -0.85 2.28 11.94
C GLU A 46 -1.61 1.15 12.67
N GLU A 47 -2.88 1.36 13.03
CA GLU A 47 -3.68 0.39 13.78
C GLU A 47 -4.04 -0.80 12.88
N ASP A 48 -4.57 -0.52 11.69
CA ASP A 48 -4.91 -1.51 10.68
C ASP A 48 -3.69 -2.32 10.24
N TYR A 49 -2.53 -1.66 10.07
CA TYR A 49 -1.27 -2.35 9.77
C TYR A 49 -0.86 -3.31 10.91
N ARG A 50 -0.96 -2.90 12.17
CA ARG A 50 -0.65 -3.76 13.31
C ARG A 50 -1.59 -4.95 13.39
N GLN A 51 -2.87 -4.75 13.11
CA GLN A 51 -3.86 -5.83 13.07
C GLN A 51 -3.53 -6.82 11.95
N TRP A 52 -3.15 -6.34 10.76
CA TRP A 52 -2.66 -7.18 9.67
C TRP A 52 -1.48 -8.04 10.13
N VAL A 53 -0.42 -7.41 10.66
CA VAL A 53 0.79 -8.13 11.14
C VAL A 53 0.44 -9.20 12.17
N ALA A 54 -0.41 -8.87 13.16
CA ALA A 54 -0.83 -9.79 14.20
C ALA A 54 -1.59 -11.01 13.65
N THR A 55 -2.45 -10.78 12.65
CA THR A 55 -3.25 -11.84 12.01
C THR A 55 -2.39 -12.73 11.10
N THR A 56 -1.42 -12.13 10.39
CA THR A 56 -0.61 -12.83 9.39
C THR A 56 0.73 -13.35 9.91
N GLN A 57 1.02 -13.22 11.22
CA GLN A 57 2.33 -13.55 11.81
C GLN A 57 2.83 -14.98 11.51
N ASN A 58 1.92 -15.92 11.26
CA ASN A 58 2.23 -17.32 10.94
C ASN A 58 2.19 -17.63 9.43
N GLY A 59 2.12 -16.60 8.58
CA GLY A 59 1.94 -16.76 7.13
C GLY A 59 0.52 -17.18 6.72
N ASP A 60 -0.44 -17.15 7.63
CA ASP A 60 -1.84 -17.47 7.35
C ASP A 60 -2.57 -16.29 6.70
N PHE A 61 -2.20 -16.00 5.46
CA PHE A 61 -2.82 -14.93 4.69
C PHE A 61 -4.24 -15.27 4.23
N GLY A 62 -4.55 -16.56 4.04
CA GLY A 62 -5.83 -17.00 3.47
C GLY A 62 -7.04 -16.73 4.37
N ASN A 63 -6.82 -16.58 5.68
CA ASN A 63 -7.84 -16.24 6.67
C ASN A 63 -7.74 -14.80 7.18
N ALA A 64 -6.81 -14.00 6.63
CA ALA A 64 -6.63 -12.63 7.06
C ALA A 64 -7.85 -11.77 6.68
N SER A 65 -7.99 -10.63 7.36
CA SER A 65 -8.93 -9.56 7.03
C SER A 65 -8.18 -8.24 7.07
N LEU A 66 -8.52 -7.30 6.19
CA LEU A 66 -7.86 -6.01 6.10
C LEU A 66 -8.88 -4.89 5.96
N VAL A 67 -8.82 -3.92 6.87
CA VAL A 67 -9.44 -2.61 6.69
C VAL A 67 -8.41 -1.70 6.04
N TYR A 68 -8.82 -0.88 5.07
CA TYR A 68 -7.91 0.00 4.35
C TYR A 68 -8.61 1.30 3.95
N ILE A 69 -7.81 2.34 3.77
CA ILE A 69 -8.26 3.70 3.43
C ILE A 69 -8.46 3.82 1.91
N LYS A 70 -7.48 3.31 1.14
CA LYS A 70 -7.47 3.30 -0.32
C LYS A 70 -6.76 2.06 -0.82
N SER A 71 -7.10 1.64 -2.04
CA SER A 71 -6.49 0.49 -2.69
C SER A 71 -6.10 0.83 -4.13
N ILE A 72 -5.07 0.13 -4.62
CA ILE A 72 -4.68 0.07 -6.02
C ILE A 72 -4.67 -1.40 -6.39
N THR A 73 -5.82 -1.89 -6.87
CA THR A 73 -6.02 -3.32 -7.16
C THR A 73 -6.72 -3.54 -8.50
N PRO A 74 -6.12 -4.34 -9.42
CA PRO A 74 -4.75 -4.84 -9.38
C PRO A 74 -3.71 -3.75 -9.66
N LEU A 75 -2.53 -3.84 -9.04
CA LEU A 75 -1.33 -3.13 -9.48
C LEU A 75 -0.64 -3.95 -10.57
N ASN A 76 -0.89 -3.60 -11.83
CA ASN A 76 -0.41 -4.32 -13.02
C ASN A 76 0.29 -3.41 -14.05
N GLY A 77 0.67 -2.21 -13.63
CA GLY A 77 1.23 -1.15 -14.45
C GLY A 77 1.43 0.09 -13.58
N VAL A 78 1.32 1.29 -14.16
CA VAL A 78 1.36 2.55 -13.42
C VAL A 78 -0.05 2.96 -13.00
N HIS A 79 -0.26 3.18 -11.72
CA HIS A 79 -1.52 3.62 -11.14
C HIS A 79 -1.30 4.72 -10.11
N GLU A 80 -2.29 5.60 -9.95
CA GLU A 80 -2.29 6.60 -8.88
C GLU A 80 -3.68 6.77 -8.29
N THR A 81 -3.73 7.11 -6.99
CA THR A 81 -4.96 7.54 -6.35
C THR A 81 -5.29 8.98 -6.74
N ASP A 82 -6.54 9.39 -6.55
CA ASP A 82 -6.87 10.81 -6.40
C ASP A 82 -6.17 11.40 -5.16
N TRP A 83 -6.21 12.73 -5.02
CA TRP A 83 -5.84 13.38 -3.76
C TRP A 83 -6.91 13.10 -2.70
N PHE A 84 -6.50 12.64 -1.51
CA PHE A 84 -7.40 12.39 -0.38
C PHE A 84 -6.82 12.94 0.92
N ALA A 85 -7.69 13.35 1.84
CA ALA A 85 -7.28 13.85 3.14
C ALA A 85 -6.95 12.67 4.07
N LEU A 86 -5.87 12.82 4.83
CA LEU A 86 -5.51 11.94 5.93
C LEU A 86 -5.37 12.77 7.20
N ALA A 87 -5.66 12.16 8.35
CA ALA A 87 -5.35 12.76 9.63
C ALA A 87 -3.83 12.82 9.81
N GLU A 88 -3.38 13.60 10.81
CA GLU A 88 -1.99 13.56 11.22
C GLU A 88 -1.67 12.19 11.82
N GLY A 89 -0.60 11.53 11.35
CA GLY A 89 -0.25 10.19 11.81
C GLY A 89 0.74 9.45 10.92
N ASN A 90 0.97 8.18 11.27
CA ASN A 90 1.77 7.24 10.49
C ASN A 90 0.85 6.31 9.71
N TYR A 91 1.27 6.01 8.49
CA TYR A 91 0.53 5.22 7.52
C TYR A 91 1.48 4.26 6.81
N HIS A 92 0.92 3.19 6.27
CA HIS A 92 1.65 2.19 5.50
C HIS A 92 1.06 2.02 4.11
N ILE A 93 1.91 1.76 3.13
CA ILE A 93 1.47 1.20 1.84
C ILE A 93 1.81 -0.28 1.85
N LEU A 94 0.82 -1.13 2.09
CA LEU A 94 0.96 -2.58 2.06
C LEU A 94 0.94 -3.05 0.61
N PHE A 95 2.11 -3.41 0.07
CA PHE A 95 2.24 -4.13 -1.20
C PHE A 95 2.26 -5.63 -0.92
N GLU A 96 1.24 -6.34 -1.34
CA GLU A 96 1.04 -7.73 -0.96
C GLU A 96 0.92 -8.66 -2.16
N ASN A 97 1.70 -9.73 -2.10
CA ASN A 97 1.69 -10.82 -3.05
C ASN A 97 1.40 -12.10 -2.24
N THR A 98 0.26 -12.10 -1.54
CA THR A 98 -0.12 -13.15 -0.60
C THR A 98 -1.38 -13.90 -1.06
N ALA A 99 -1.91 -14.79 -0.22
CA ALA A 99 -3.13 -15.53 -0.49
C ALA A 99 -4.40 -14.85 0.07
N PHE A 100 -4.30 -13.62 0.58
CA PHE A 100 -5.40 -12.90 1.26
C PHE A 100 -6.56 -12.51 0.33
N SER A 101 -6.28 -11.81 -0.76
CA SER A 101 -7.31 -11.24 -1.66
C SER A 101 -7.31 -11.92 -3.04
N ALA A 102 -8.01 -11.37 -4.04
CA ALA A 102 -8.25 -12.03 -5.32
C ALA A 102 -6.99 -12.19 -6.18
N ILE A 103 -5.98 -11.33 -6.02
CA ILE A 103 -4.74 -11.39 -6.78
C ILE A 103 -3.69 -12.10 -5.92
N LYS A 104 -3.44 -13.37 -6.26
CA LYS A 104 -2.54 -14.25 -5.51
C LYS A 104 -1.37 -14.68 -6.38
N PRO A 105 -0.20 -14.99 -5.80
CA PRO A 105 0.88 -15.62 -6.55
C PRO A 105 0.41 -16.92 -7.21
N THR A 106 0.70 -17.07 -8.50
CA THR A 106 0.37 -18.29 -9.25
C THR A 106 1.40 -19.38 -9.03
N LEU A 107 2.67 -19.03 -8.80
CA LEU A 107 3.76 -19.96 -8.55
C LEU A 107 4.57 -19.55 -7.32
N ALA A 108 5.05 -20.56 -6.58
CA ALA A 108 5.98 -20.34 -5.48
C ALA A 108 7.30 -19.75 -5.99
N GLY A 109 7.77 -18.67 -5.36
CA GLY A 109 9.04 -18.02 -5.67
C GLY A 109 8.98 -16.86 -6.67
N GLU A 110 7.81 -16.57 -7.27
CA GLU A 110 7.64 -15.38 -8.11
C GLU A 110 7.87 -14.11 -7.30
N THR A 111 8.49 -13.10 -7.90
CA THR A 111 8.78 -11.83 -7.24
C THR A 111 8.27 -10.69 -8.12
N SER A 112 7.52 -9.78 -7.53
CA SER A 112 7.08 -8.56 -8.18
C SER A 112 7.97 -7.41 -7.76
N SER A 113 8.44 -6.63 -8.73
CA SER A 113 9.21 -5.41 -8.51
C SER A 113 8.27 -4.22 -8.64
N VAL A 114 8.26 -3.37 -7.62
CA VAL A 114 7.33 -2.26 -7.50
C VAL A 114 8.12 -1.00 -7.21
N SER A 115 7.73 0.11 -7.82
CA SER A 115 8.12 1.44 -7.34
C SER A 115 6.89 2.19 -6.84
N TYR A 116 7.08 3.05 -5.86
CA TYR A 116 6.00 3.88 -5.35
C TYR A 116 6.49 5.29 -5.02
N SER A 117 5.53 6.20 -4.90
CA SER A 117 5.76 7.52 -4.35
C SER A 117 4.54 8.03 -3.60
N VAL A 118 4.81 8.76 -2.52
CA VAL A 118 3.81 9.47 -1.71
C VAL A 118 4.01 10.96 -1.92
N LEU A 119 3.00 11.61 -2.48
CA LEU A 119 2.96 13.05 -2.69
C LEU A 119 2.08 13.66 -1.59
N THR A 120 2.56 14.74 -0.97
CA THR A 120 1.78 15.51 0.00
C THR A 120 1.61 16.97 -0.42
N GLN A 121 0.40 17.49 -0.25
CA GLN A 121 0.09 18.91 -0.45
C GLN A 121 -0.74 19.45 0.72
N ALA A 122 -0.78 20.78 0.89
CA ALA A 122 -1.68 21.38 1.87
C ALA A 122 -3.14 21.19 1.43
N VAL A 123 -4.05 20.99 2.38
CA VAL A 123 -5.49 21.10 2.10
C VAL A 123 -5.76 22.52 1.60
N PRO A 124 -6.42 22.70 0.43
CA PRO A 124 -6.75 24.04 -0.05
C PRO A 124 -7.57 24.77 1.01
N ALA A 125 -7.16 25.99 1.36
CA ALA A 125 -7.98 26.85 2.19
C ALA A 125 -9.33 27.03 1.49
N LYS A 126 -10.44 26.74 2.18
CA LYS A 126 -11.76 27.08 1.65
C LYS A 126 -11.77 28.59 1.42
N SER A 127 -12.00 29.00 0.18
CA SER A 127 -12.33 30.39 -0.13
C SER A 127 -13.67 30.66 0.54
N GLU A 128 -13.69 31.59 1.50
CA GLU A 128 -14.91 32.12 2.11
C GLU A 128 -15.71 32.95 1.10
#